data_AF-A0A6J5WB95-F1
#
_entry.id   AF-A0A6J5WB95-F1
#
_cell.length_a   1.000
_cell.length_b   1.000
_cell.length_c   1.000
_cell.angle_alpha   90.00
_cell.angle_beta   90.00
_cell.angle_gamma   90.00
#
_symmetry.space_group_name_H-M   'P 1'
#
loop_
_entity.id
_entity.type
_entity.pdbx_description
1 polymer ?
#
loop_
_entity_poly.entity_id
_entity_poly.type
_entity_poly.pdbx_seq_one_letter_code
_entity_poly.pdbx_strand_id
1 'polypeptide(L)'
;MAASKLAILSIFLALIFSQIRADVSVQGEEDAPLKPVRSDGPDSSALKIELDQLKSKIHTLEFDVDAKIKELKKKNEIIEQKEKIIQENSNSISSLQSEIESLQKKGSLDAEKQVGKAHARAGELEKKVAELKKELESQHKEKEALEARAKNAETKIDVLILKIENIEKISDDQKTKIRKTERALKVAEEEMLKAKFEATSKAKELKEVVHGAWLPPWLAVHLIHCQSLVETHWNEHGKPAVDIAVQKALEKKAQAEKWAEPHVETFKTKWIPAIKEQWVVVKESVEPHVKSLSTKTVEVYEMSKSTLAPHVLKAQEVVDPYFQEAKKFSKPYVDQVATVAKPHVDKVRVVLKPYTKKAVHAYEKFLKSASTYHHQVQAKVKDLLKRHELTRALATKELEWFAASALLALPIIFLFRIFSSLFCTKSKKPVRSTNHTRRKPKRVHPDK
;
A
#
# COMPACT_ATOMS: atom_id res chain seq x y z
N MET A 1 -20.60 50.26 31.39
CA MET A 1 -19.47 49.98 32.31
C MET A 1 -18.24 49.54 31.52
N ALA A 2 -17.60 50.48 30.85
CA ALA A 2 -16.51 50.25 29.89
C ALA A 2 -15.20 50.92 30.33
N ALA A 3 -14.98 51.09 31.65
CA ALA A 3 -13.81 51.81 32.18
C ALA A 3 -12.95 51.01 33.18
N SER A 4 -13.30 49.77 33.55
CA SER A 4 -12.58 49.02 34.59
C SER A 4 -11.63 47.92 34.08
N LYS A 5 -11.55 47.68 32.77
CA LYS A 5 -10.66 46.64 32.20
C LYS A 5 -9.36 47.18 31.59
N LEU A 6 -9.28 48.48 31.28
CA LEU A 6 -8.01 49.10 30.85
C LEU A 6 -7.05 49.36 32.03
N ALA A 7 -7.55 49.53 33.25
CA ALA A 7 -6.71 49.76 34.44
C ALA A 7 -5.96 48.49 34.91
N ILE A 8 -6.51 47.30 34.67
CA ILE A 8 -5.89 46.03 35.08
C ILE A 8 -4.77 45.63 34.11
N LEU A 9 -4.92 45.93 32.81
CA LEU A 9 -3.86 45.75 31.82
C LEU A 9 -2.64 46.68 32.06
N SER A 10 -2.84 47.84 32.71
CA SER A 10 -1.75 48.75 33.08
C SER A 10 -0.90 48.27 34.27
N ILE A 11 -1.43 47.40 35.13
CA ILE A 11 -0.72 46.87 36.31
C ILE A 11 0.11 45.63 35.95
N PHE A 12 -0.37 44.80 35.00
CA PHE A 12 0.39 43.65 34.50
C PHE A 12 1.56 44.04 33.58
N LEU A 13 1.49 45.20 32.91
CA LEU A 13 2.56 45.69 32.05
C LEU A 13 3.73 46.31 32.84
N ALA A 14 3.51 46.74 34.09
CA ALA A 14 4.55 47.29 34.97
C ALA A 14 5.33 46.22 35.76
N LEU A 15 4.75 45.02 35.96
CA LEU A 15 5.38 43.92 36.70
C LEU A 15 6.36 43.08 35.86
N ILE A 16 6.35 43.21 34.54
CA ILE A 16 7.26 42.48 33.63
C ILE A 16 8.58 43.25 33.39
N PHE A 17 8.62 44.56 33.69
CA PHE A 17 9.82 45.41 33.49
C PHE A 17 10.74 45.55 34.72
N SER A 18 10.52 44.80 35.80
CA SER A 18 11.39 44.86 36.99
C SER A 18 11.75 43.45 37.48
N GLN A 19 12.79 42.84 36.92
CA GLN A 19 13.85 42.08 37.66
C GLN A 19 14.67 41.15 36.74
N ILE A 20 15.75 41.67 36.17
CA ILE A 20 17.01 40.93 35.98
C ILE A 20 18.13 41.80 36.57
N ARG A 21 18.58 41.47 37.78
CA ARG A 21 19.84 41.87 38.46
C ARG A 21 19.88 41.15 39.82
N ALA A 22 20.96 40.57 40.36
CA ALA A 22 22.26 40.09 39.92
C ALA A 22 22.84 39.24 41.09
N ASP A 23 23.82 38.39 40.74
CA ASP A 23 25.02 37.98 41.49
C ASP A 23 25.01 37.49 42.96
N VAL A 24 25.49 36.25 43.10
CA VAL A 24 26.70 35.80 43.83
C VAL A 24 27.16 36.64 45.04
N SER A 25 26.83 36.10 46.23
CA SER A 25 27.65 35.86 47.45
C SER A 25 28.87 36.74 47.77
N VAL A 26 28.85 37.39 48.95
CA VAL A 26 29.90 37.32 50.02
C VAL A 26 29.27 37.62 51.41
N GLN A 27 29.26 36.61 52.30
CA GLN A 27 29.67 36.56 53.73
C GLN A 27 28.81 37.14 54.90
N GLY A 28 28.72 36.33 55.97
CA GLY A 28 28.34 36.67 57.35
C GLY A 28 27.06 35.96 57.84
N GLU A 29 27.15 34.71 58.30
CA GLU A 29 27.23 34.28 59.72
C GLU A 29 25.88 34.04 60.42
N GLU A 30 25.73 32.77 60.87
CA GLU A 30 25.00 32.29 62.04
C GLU A 30 23.45 32.40 62.03
N ASP A 31 22.64 31.41 62.40
CA ASP A 31 22.86 30.19 63.15
C ASP A 31 21.73 29.18 62.85
N ALA A 32 21.98 27.92 63.17
CA ALA A 32 21.19 26.73 62.85
C ALA A 32 19.84 26.60 63.64
N PRO A 33 19.15 25.43 63.67
CA PRO A 33 18.62 24.55 62.61
C PRO A 33 17.13 24.16 62.88
N LEU A 34 16.47 23.41 61.97
CA LEU A 34 15.77 22.13 62.27
C LEU A 34 14.85 21.61 61.13
N LYS A 35 15.31 20.51 60.55
CA LYS A 35 14.63 19.28 60.11
C LYS A 35 13.64 19.22 58.92
N PRO A 36 13.63 18.06 58.20
CA PRO A 36 13.05 17.88 56.87
C PRO A 36 11.68 17.21 56.93
N VAL A 37 10.80 17.53 55.98
CA VAL A 37 9.55 16.78 55.77
C VAL A 37 9.45 16.35 54.30
N ARG A 38 9.64 15.05 54.14
CA ARG A 38 9.22 14.18 53.05
C ARG A 38 7.68 14.09 53.05
N SER A 39 7.05 14.14 51.87
CA SER A 39 5.74 13.53 51.57
C SER A 39 5.41 13.87 50.12
N ASP A 40 5.68 12.97 49.18
CA ASP A 40 4.72 11.99 48.62
C ASP A 40 3.70 12.63 47.67
N GLY A 41 3.77 12.17 46.41
CA GLY A 41 2.85 12.55 45.33
C GLY A 41 1.42 12.06 45.57
N PRO A 42 0.46 12.71 44.89
CA PRO A 42 -0.15 12.10 43.70
C PRO A 42 -0.38 13.18 42.61
N ASP A 43 -0.07 13.00 41.33
CA ASP A 43 -1.04 12.52 40.32
C ASP A 43 -0.35 12.50 38.93
N SER A 44 0.57 11.56 38.70
CA SER A 44 1.17 11.37 37.36
C SER A 44 0.14 10.90 36.32
N SER A 45 -1.06 10.47 36.72
CA SER A 45 -2.14 10.00 35.87
C SER A 45 -2.97 11.14 35.27
N ALA A 46 -3.31 12.18 36.06
CA ALA A 46 -4.11 13.32 35.60
C ALA A 46 -3.37 14.15 34.55
N LEU A 47 -2.10 14.49 34.80
CA LEU A 47 -1.25 15.20 33.84
C LEU A 47 -1.01 14.41 32.54
N LYS A 48 -0.98 13.08 32.62
CA LYS A 48 -0.82 12.21 31.45
C LYS A 48 -2.08 12.16 30.58
N ILE A 49 -3.26 12.17 31.21
CA ILE A 49 -4.54 12.28 30.50
C ILE A 49 -4.66 13.64 29.81
N GLU A 50 -4.27 14.74 30.47
CA GLU A 50 -4.26 16.07 29.86
C GLU A 50 -3.25 16.18 28.71
N LEU A 51 -2.07 15.59 28.85
CA LEU A 51 -1.05 15.53 27.79
C LEU A 51 -1.54 14.74 26.58
N ASP A 52 -2.17 13.58 26.81
CA ASP A 52 -2.76 12.76 25.74
C ASP A 52 -3.93 13.49 25.07
N GLN A 53 -4.73 14.25 25.83
CA GLN A 53 -5.79 15.11 25.29
C GLN A 53 -5.23 16.26 24.46
N LEU A 54 -4.17 16.94 24.92
CA LEU A 54 -3.50 18.00 24.18
C LEU A 54 -2.90 17.46 22.88
N LYS A 55 -2.27 16.28 22.94
CA LYS A 55 -1.69 15.60 21.78
C LYS A 55 -2.76 15.22 20.76
N SER A 56 -3.94 14.78 21.21
CA SER A 56 -5.06 14.51 20.31
C SER A 56 -5.58 15.78 19.63
N LYS A 57 -5.66 16.90 20.35
CA LYS A 57 -6.06 18.21 19.82
C LYS A 57 -5.03 18.76 18.82
N ILE A 58 -3.75 18.60 19.11
CA ILE A 58 -2.65 18.97 18.20
C ILE A 58 -2.77 18.16 16.90
N HIS A 59 -2.95 16.84 16.96
CA HIS A 59 -3.12 16.04 15.76
C HIS A 59 -4.39 16.38 14.95
N THR A 60 -5.50 16.73 15.61
CA THR A 60 -6.69 17.22 14.89
C THR A 60 -6.45 18.57 14.22
N LEU A 61 -5.76 19.49 14.90
CA LEU A 61 -5.44 20.79 14.33
C LEU A 61 -4.43 20.67 13.18
N GLU A 62 -3.43 19.80 13.30
CA GLU A 62 -2.49 19.48 12.22
C GLU A 62 -3.22 18.92 11.00
N PHE A 63 -4.17 18.00 11.21
CA PHE A 63 -5.00 17.46 10.13
C PHE A 63 -5.85 18.55 9.45
N ASP A 64 -6.48 19.42 10.23
CA ASP A 64 -7.31 20.51 9.70
C ASP A 64 -6.46 21.56 8.96
N VAL A 65 -5.26 21.87 9.45
CA VAL A 65 -4.30 22.74 8.77
C VAL A 65 -3.85 22.13 7.44
N ASP A 66 -3.50 20.84 7.41
CA ASP A 66 -3.12 20.14 6.17
C ASP A 66 -4.28 20.08 5.16
N ALA A 67 -5.51 19.85 5.64
CA ALA A 67 -6.71 19.88 4.82
C ALA A 67 -6.94 21.28 4.23
N LYS A 68 -6.77 22.33 5.04
CA LYS A 68 -6.90 23.73 4.61
C LYS A 68 -5.80 24.15 3.65
N ILE A 69 -4.56 23.71 3.83
CA ILE A 69 -3.46 23.95 2.90
C ILE A 69 -3.77 23.34 1.52
N LYS A 70 -4.29 22.10 1.49
CA LYS A 70 -4.69 21.45 0.23
C LYS A 70 -5.87 22.16 -0.44
N GLU A 71 -6.84 22.63 0.35
CA GLU A 71 -7.96 23.42 -0.15
C GLU A 71 -7.49 24.76 -0.74
N LEU A 72 -6.59 25.46 -0.05
CA LEU A 72 -6.00 26.72 -0.51
C LEU A 72 -5.18 26.54 -1.78
N LYS A 73 -4.39 25.46 -1.91
CA LYS A 73 -3.66 25.16 -3.16
C LYS A 73 -4.59 25.01 -4.35
N LYS A 74 -5.68 24.24 -4.21
CA LYS A 74 -6.70 24.10 -5.27
C LYS A 74 -7.36 25.42 -5.63
N LYS A 75 -7.70 26.25 -4.62
CA LYS A 75 -8.26 27.59 -4.87
C LYS A 75 -7.26 28.50 -5.58
N ASN A 76 -5.97 28.41 -5.25
CA ASN A 76 -4.92 29.18 -5.90
C ASN A 76 -4.75 28.81 -7.38
N GLU A 77 -4.79 27.51 -7.71
CA GLU A 77 -4.78 27.03 -9.10
C GLU A 77 -5.99 27.55 -9.90
N ILE A 78 -7.18 27.58 -9.29
CA ILE A 78 -8.39 28.14 -9.91
C ILE A 78 -8.26 29.66 -10.12
N ILE A 79 -7.67 30.38 -9.16
CA ILE A 79 -7.44 31.83 -9.27
C ILE A 79 -6.46 32.10 -10.42
N GLU A 80 -5.37 31.35 -10.52
CA GLU A 80 -4.38 31.50 -11.60
C GLU A 80 -5.00 31.24 -12.99
N GLN A 81 -5.87 30.23 -13.10
CA GLN A 81 -6.65 30.01 -14.32
C GLN A 81 -7.58 31.18 -14.66
N LYS A 82 -8.27 31.75 -13.66
CA LYS A 82 -9.15 32.90 -13.86
C LYS A 82 -8.38 34.17 -14.23
N GLU A 83 -7.21 34.41 -13.62
CA GLU A 83 -6.33 35.54 -13.93
C GLU A 83 -5.87 35.47 -15.39
N LYS A 84 -5.49 34.27 -15.86
CA LYS A 84 -5.12 34.05 -17.27
C LYS A 84 -6.26 34.38 -18.23
N ILE A 85 -7.49 33.95 -17.91
CA ILE A 85 -8.68 34.26 -18.71
C ILE A 85 -8.98 35.77 -18.69
N ILE A 86 -8.84 36.43 -17.54
CA ILE A 86 -9.04 37.88 -17.42
C ILE A 86 -8.00 38.63 -18.27
N GLN A 87 -6.74 38.21 -18.23
CA GLN A 87 -5.69 38.80 -19.05
C GLN A 87 -5.95 38.61 -20.55
N GLU A 88 -6.39 37.41 -20.96
CA GLU A 88 -6.76 37.13 -22.35
C GLU A 88 -7.94 38.00 -22.80
N ASN A 89 -9.00 38.09 -21.98
CA ASN A 89 -10.15 38.95 -22.24
C ASN A 89 -9.76 40.44 -22.27
N SER A 90 -8.86 40.89 -21.40
CA SER A 90 -8.36 42.27 -21.40
C SER A 90 -7.61 42.56 -22.69
N ASN A 91 -6.76 41.64 -23.15
CA ASN A 91 -6.04 41.78 -24.41
C ASN A 91 -7.01 41.82 -25.60
N SER A 92 -8.06 40.99 -25.60
CA SER A 92 -9.12 41.03 -26.61
C SER A 92 -9.89 42.34 -26.59
N ILE A 93 -10.21 42.88 -25.41
CA ILE A 93 -10.88 44.18 -25.28
C ILE A 93 -9.99 45.30 -25.83
N SER A 94 -8.70 45.32 -25.50
CA SER A 94 -7.76 46.31 -26.05
C SER A 94 -7.61 46.18 -27.56
N SER A 95 -7.58 44.96 -28.09
CA SER A 95 -7.59 44.72 -29.55
C SER A 95 -8.86 45.26 -30.19
N LEU A 96 -10.03 44.96 -29.63
CA LEU A 96 -11.32 45.45 -30.13
C LEU A 96 -11.44 46.97 -30.01
N GLN A 97 -10.93 47.58 -28.93
CA GLN A 97 -10.87 49.04 -28.79
C GLN A 97 -9.99 49.67 -29.87
N SER A 98 -8.82 49.10 -30.14
CA SER A 98 -7.94 49.57 -31.22
C SER A 98 -8.59 49.43 -32.61
N GLU A 99 -9.38 48.36 -32.81
CA GLU A 99 -10.12 48.13 -34.05
C GLU A 99 -11.27 49.14 -34.19
N ILE A 100 -12.02 49.40 -33.12
CA ILE A 100 -13.08 50.42 -33.07
C ILE A 100 -12.49 51.81 -33.33
N GLU A 101 -11.39 52.18 -32.66
CA GLU A 101 -10.71 53.46 -32.91
C GLU A 101 -10.21 53.56 -34.36
N SER A 102 -9.70 52.47 -34.94
CA SER A 102 -9.28 52.42 -36.35
C SER A 102 -10.45 52.59 -37.32
N LEU A 103 -11.61 52.04 -37.00
CA LEU A 103 -12.84 52.15 -37.78
C LEU A 103 -13.48 53.53 -37.63
N GLN A 104 -13.40 54.12 -36.44
CA GLN A 104 -13.87 55.48 -36.16
C GLN A 104 -12.99 56.54 -36.84
N LYS A 105 -11.67 56.30 -36.96
CA LYS A 105 -10.73 57.11 -37.75
C LYS A 105 -10.88 56.94 -39.26
N LYS A 106 -11.47 55.83 -39.71
CA LYS A 106 -11.86 55.54 -41.11
C LYS A 106 -13.29 56.00 -41.43
N GLY A 107 -13.89 56.84 -40.59
CA GLY A 107 -15.21 57.44 -40.82
C GLY A 107 -15.21 58.47 -41.95
N SER A 108 -15.03 58.02 -43.19
CA SER A 108 -15.54 58.65 -44.41
C SER A 108 -15.30 57.71 -45.60
N LEU A 109 -16.42 57.28 -46.19
CA LEU A 109 -16.59 56.56 -47.47
C LEU A 109 -16.69 55.02 -47.44
N ASP A 110 -17.90 54.59 -47.84
CA ASP A 110 -18.37 53.27 -48.28
C ASP A 110 -18.99 52.32 -47.24
N ALA A 111 -20.06 52.80 -46.59
CA ALA A 111 -20.91 52.01 -45.69
C ALA A 111 -21.74 50.93 -46.40
N GLU A 112 -21.99 51.04 -47.72
CA GLU A 112 -22.93 50.18 -48.43
C GLU A 112 -22.27 48.89 -48.96
N LYS A 113 -21.01 48.97 -49.41
CA LYS A 113 -20.23 47.81 -49.88
C LYS A 113 -19.70 46.94 -48.74
N GLN A 114 -19.55 47.51 -47.54
CA GLN A 114 -19.13 46.80 -46.32
C GLN A 114 -20.28 46.00 -45.69
N VAL A 115 -21.52 46.51 -45.75
CA VAL A 115 -22.74 45.81 -45.29
C VAL A 115 -23.03 44.57 -46.15
N GLY A 116 -22.86 44.63 -47.47
CA GLY A 116 -22.99 43.46 -48.35
C GLY A 116 -21.99 42.34 -48.05
N LYS A 117 -20.72 42.69 -47.74
CA LYS A 117 -19.69 41.71 -47.31
C LYS A 117 -19.98 41.15 -45.92
N ALA A 118 -20.52 41.95 -45.01
CA ALA A 118 -20.93 41.50 -43.68
C ALA A 118 -22.11 40.51 -43.76
N HIS A 119 -23.10 40.76 -44.62
CA HIS A 119 -24.22 39.84 -44.83
C HIS A 119 -23.79 38.52 -45.50
N ALA A 120 -22.88 38.56 -46.48
CA ALA A 120 -22.32 37.33 -47.06
C ALA A 120 -21.57 36.49 -46.01
N ARG A 121 -20.75 37.13 -45.16
CA ARG A 121 -20.06 36.47 -44.04
C ARG A 121 -21.03 35.93 -42.99
N ALA A 122 -22.12 36.64 -42.70
CA ALA A 122 -23.16 36.18 -41.78
C ALA A 122 -23.85 34.91 -42.31
N GLY A 123 -24.17 34.85 -43.61
CA GLY A 123 -24.75 33.66 -44.23
C GLY A 123 -23.78 32.45 -44.26
N GLU A 124 -22.48 32.69 -44.45
CA GLU A 124 -21.46 31.62 -44.33
C GLU A 124 -21.31 31.12 -42.89
N LEU A 125 -21.34 32.02 -41.91
CA LEU A 125 -21.30 31.67 -40.48
C LEU A 125 -22.56 30.89 -40.08
N GLU A 126 -23.72 31.27 -40.57
CA GLU A 126 -24.98 30.58 -40.29
C GLU A 126 -24.98 29.15 -40.85
N LYS A 127 -24.44 28.94 -42.05
CA LYS A 127 -24.21 27.59 -42.61
C LYS A 127 -23.27 26.76 -41.75
N LYS A 128 -22.15 27.34 -41.30
CA LYS A 128 -21.20 26.65 -40.39
C LYS A 128 -21.85 26.31 -39.05
N VAL A 129 -22.68 27.19 -38.50
CA VAL A 129 -23.43 26.93 -37.26
C VAL A 129 -24.43 25.78 -37.46
N ALA A 130 -25.14 25.75 -38.60
CA ALA A 130 -26.07 24.66 -38.91
C ALA A 130 -25.35 23.32 -39.09
N GLU A 131 -24.17 23.32 -39.71
CA GLU A 131 -23.33 22.12 -39.89
C GLU A 131 -22.77 21.62 -38.55
N LEU A 132 -22.22 22.52 -37.73
CA LEU A 132 -21.76 22.21 -36.36
C LEU A 132 -22.89 21.70 -35.47
N LYS A 133 -24.11 22.21 -35.64
CA LYS A 133 -25.28 21.74 -34.88
C LYS A 133 -25.65 20.30 -35.26
N LYS A 134 -25.60 19.96 -36.55
CA LYS A 134 -25.84 18.57 -37.01
C LYS A 134 -24.75 17.61 -36.51
N GLU A 135 -23.48 18.03 -36.54
CA GLU A 135 -22.38 17.24 -36.00
C GLU A 135 -22.49 17.06 -34.47
N LEU A 136 -22.94 18.09 -33.75
CA LEU A 136 -23.19 17.98 -32.31
C LEU A 136 -24.30 16.97 -32.00
N GLU A 137 -25.38 16.96 -32.79
CA GLU A 137 -26.46 15.98 -32.65
C GLU A 137 -26.04 14.55 -33.01
N SER A 138 -25.19 14.34 -34.03
CA SER A 138 -24.66 13.02 -34.36
C SER A 138 -23.73 12.49 -33.27
N GLN A 139 -22.79 13.31 -32.79
CA GLN A 139 -21.90 13.01 -31.67
C GLN A 139 -22.67 12.68 -30.39
N HIS A 140 -23.78 13.39 -30.14
CA HIS A 140 -24.62 13.11 -28.97
C HIS A 140 -25.26 11.72 -29.04
N LYS A 141 -25.80 11.32 -30.19
CA LYS A 141 -26.37 9.98 -30.41
C LYS A 141 -25.32 8.88 -30.28
N GLU A 142 -24.11 9.11 -30.80
CA GLU A 142 -23.01 8.16 -30.66
C GLU A 142 -22.59 8.00 -29.19
N LYS A 143 -22.50 9.12 -28.45
CA LYS A 143 -22.24 9.10 -27.01
C LYS A 143 -23.29 8.30 -26.26
N GLU A 144 -24.57 8.48 -26.54
CA GLU A 144 -25.65 7.71 -25.91
C GLU A 144 -25.54 6.21 -26.20
N ALA A 145 -25.22 5.84 -27.45
CA ALA A 145 -25.00 4.45 -27.84
C ALA A 145 -23.79 3.83 -27.11
N LEU A 146 -22.70 4.59 -26.98
CA LEU A 146 -21.51 4.16 -26.23
C LEU A 146 -21.80 4.04 -24.73
N GLU A 147 -22.57 4.96 -24.16
CA GLU A 147 -22.98 4.91 -22.75
C GLU A 147 -23.87 3.68 -22.48
N ALA A 148 -24.80 3.36 -23.38
CA ALA A 148 -25.62 2.15 -23.28
C ALA A 148 -24.76 0.86 -23.38
N ARG A 149 -23.77 0.83 -24.26
CA ARG A 149 -22.80 -0.28 -24.35
C ARG A 149 -21.94 -0.39 -23.09
N ALA A 150 -21.50 0.74 -22.52
CA ALA A 150 -20.73 0.78 -21.28
C ALA A 150 -21.55 0.22 -20.11
N LYS A 151 -22.81 0.65 -19.94
CA LYS A 151 -23.72 0.12 -18.91
C LYS A 151 -23.95 -1.38 -19.06
N ASN A 152 -24.12 -1.89 -20.29
CA ASN A 152 -24.25 -3.33 -20.53
C ASN A 152 -22.94 -4.10 -20.24
N ALA A 153 -21.79 -3.48 -20.50
CA ALA A 153 -20.50 -4.07 -20.13
C ALA A 153 -20.32 -4.10 -18.60
N GLU A 154 -20.70 -3.04 -17.89
CA GLU A 154 -20.68 -2.97 -16.42
C GLU A 154 -21.55 -4.08 -15.79
N THR A 155 -22.79 -4.27 -16.26
CA THR A 155 -23.65 -5.34 -15.72
C THR A 155 -23.08 -6.73 -15.99
N LYS A 156 -22.44 -6.96 -17.15
CA LYS A 156 -21.74 -8.22 -17.43
C LYS A 156 -20.54 -8.42 -16.51
N ILE A 157 -19.79 -7.36 -16.21
CA ILE A 157 -18.67 -7.40 -15.26
C ILE A 157 -19.18 -7.78 -13.87
N ASP A 158 -20.26 -7.17 -13.40
CA ASP A 158 -20.86 -7.51 -12.09
C ASP A 158 -21.30 -8.98 -12.02
N VAL A 159 -21.93 -9.49 -13.08
CA VAL A 159 -22.30 -10.91 -13.19
C VAL A 159 -21.06 -11.82 -13.16
N LEU A 160 -19.97 -11.44 -13.82
CA LEU A 160 -18.71 -12.19 -13.79
C LEU A 160 -18.05 -12.14 -12.41
N ILE A 161 -18.08 -11.00 -11.73
CA ILE A 161 -17.57 -10.85 -10.35
C ILE A 161 -18.34 -11.79 -9.41
N LEU A 162 -19.67 -11.82 -9.49
CA LEU A 162 -20.49 -12.73 -8.68
C LEU A 162 -20.17 -14.21 -8.96
N LYS A 163 -19.94 -14.57 -10.22
CA LYS A 163 -19.53 -15.94 -10.59
C LYS A 163 -18.15 -16.29 -10.02
N ILE A 164 -17.19 -15.36 -10.07
CA ILE A 164 -15.85 -15.54 -9.50
C ILE A 164 -15.95 -15.73 -7.98
N GLU A 165 -16.72 -14.90 -7.29
CA GLU A 165 -16.92 -15.01 -5.84
C GLU A 165 -17.55 -16.36 -5.45
N ASN A 166 -18.50 -16.86 -6.24
CA ASN A 166 -19.10 -18.18 -5.99
C ASN A 166 -18.08 -19.32 -6.21
N ILE A 167 -17.25 -19.24 -7.25
CA ILE A 167 -16.18 -20.23 -7.50
C ILE A 167 -15.14 -20.19 -6.37
N GLU A 168 -14.79 -19.00 -5.88
CA GLU A 168 -13.85 -18.84 -4.76
C GLU A 168 -14.39 -19.50 -3.48
N LYS A 169 -15.68 -19.31 -3.16
CA LYS A 169 -16.34 -20.00 -2.04
C LYS A 169 -16.30 -21.52 -2.18
N ILE A 170 -16.61 -22.05 -3.36
CA ILE A 170 -16.57 -23.50 -3.63
C ILE A 170 -15.13 -24.04 -3.48
N SER A 171 -14.14 -23.30 -3.97
CA SER A 171 -12.72 -23.65 -3.86
C SER A 171 -12.25 -23.70 -2.40
N ASP A 172 -12.61 -22.70 -1.60
CA ASP A 172 -12.29 -22.67 -0.17
C ASP A 172 -12.98 -23.82 0.59
N ASP A 173 -14.23 -24.13 0.28
CA ASP A 173 -14.95 -25.28 0.82
C ASP A 173 -14.25 -26.60 0.46
N GLN A 174 -13.84 -26.78 -0.80
CA GLN A 174 -13.09 -27.97 -1.22
C GLN A 174 -11.73 -28.06 -0.50
N LYS A 175 -11.02 -26.95 -0.36
CA LYS A 175 -9.72 -26.87 0.33
C LYS A 175 -9.85 -27.25 1.81
N THR A 176 -10.92 -26.83 2.48
CA THR A 176 -11.16 -27.25 3.87
C THR A 176 -11.48 -28.74 3.98
N LYS A 177 -12.27 -29.30 3.05
CA LYS A 177 -12.55 -30.75 2.99
C LYS A 177 -11.27 -31.56 2.77
N ILE A 178 -10.42 -31.16 1.82
CA ILE A 178 -9.12 -31.80 1.55
C ILE A 178 -8.24 -31.78 2.80
N ARG A 179 -8.14 -30.64 3.49
CA ARG A 179 -7.36 -30.55 4.73
C ARG A 179 -7.89 -31.48 5.84
N LYS A 180 -9.21 -31.66 5.94
CA LYS A 180 -9.81 -32.59 6.92
C LYS A 180 -9.45 -34.04 6.58
N THR A 181 -9.57 -34.42 5.31
CA THR A 181 -9.22 -35.78 4.86
C THR A 181 -7.72 -36.06 4.96
N GLU A 182 -6.86 -35.09 4.66
CA GLU A 182 -5.40 -35.22 4.83
C GLU A 182 -5.01 -35.43 6.29
N ARG A 183 -5.65 -34.71 7.23
CA ARG A 183 -5.40 -34.93 8.67
C ARG A 183 -5.84 -36.31 9.13
N ALA A 184 -7.03 -36.75 8.71
CA ALA A 184 -7.54 -38.08 9.05
C ALA A 184 -6.61 -39.18 8.49
N LEU A 185 -6.12 -39.00 7.26
CA LEU A 185 -5.16 -39.91 6.64
C LEU A 185 -3.83 -39.95 7.40
N LYS A 186 -3.26 -38.81 7.79
CA LYS A 186 -2.03 -38.79 8.61
C LYS A 186 -2.20 -39.47 9.96
N VAL A 187 -3.32 -39.24 10.64
CA VAL A 187 -3.62 -39.91 11.91
C VAL A 187 -3.71 -41.42 11.71
N ALA A 188 -4.42 -41.88 10.65
CA ALA A 188 -4.50 -43.30 10.33
C ALA A 188 -3.13 -43.91 9.98
N GLU A 189 -2.27 -43.18 9.26
CA GLU A 189 -0.89 -43.61 8.96
C GLU A 189 -0.04 -43.71 10.23
N GLU A 190 -0.10 -42.72 11.12
CA GLU A 190 0.61 -42.71 12.41
C GLU A 190 0.14 -43.85 13.33
N GLU A 191 -1.18 -44.06 13.44
CA GLU A 191 -1.76 -45.16 14.22
C GLU A 191 -1.37 -46.52 13.64
N MET A 192 -1.38 -46.67 12.31
CA MET A 192 -0.92 -47.90 11.66
C MET A 192 0.57 -48.16 11.95
N LEU A 193 1.43 -47.14 11.85
CA LEU A 193 2.87 -47.28 12.14
C LEU A 193 3.10 -47.64 13.62
N LYS A 194 2.37 -47.01 14.54
CA LYS A 194 2.41 -47.32 15.96
C LYS A 194 1.97 -48.76 16.24
N ALA A 195 0.83 -49.18 15.69
CA ALA A 195 0.33 -50.54 15.82
C ALA A 195 1.31 -51.58 15.26
N LYS A 196 1.94 -51.29 14.11
CA LYS A 196 3.01 -52.14 13.54
C LYS A 196 4.20 -52.22 14.49
N PHE A 197 4.67 -51.10 15.03
CA PHE A 197 5.79 -51.09 15.96
C PHE A 197 5.49 -51.87 17.24
N GLU A 198 4.32 -51.65 17.86
CA GLU A 198 3.87 -52.40 19.03
C GLU A 198 3.75 -53.90 18.75
N ALA A 199 3.17 -54.29 17.61
CA ALA A 199 3.09 -55.69 17.20
C ALA A 199 4.47 -56.31 17.03
N THR A 200 5.41 -55.61 16.36
CA THR A 200 6.78 -56.12 16.20
C THR A 200 7.55 -56.18 17.52
N SER A 201 7.31 -55.26 18.45
CA SER A 201 7.93 -55.27 19.78
C SER A 201 7.43 -56.44 20.61
N LYS A 202 6.10 -56.62 20.68
CA LYS A 202 5.48 -57.76 21.39
C LYS A 202 5.88 -59.09 20.76
N ALA A 203 6.00 -59.17 19.43
CA ALA A 203 6.48 -60.36 18.75
C ALA A 203 7.94 -60.70 19.11
N LYS A 204 8.82 -59.69 19.27
CA LYS A 204 10.20 -59.89 19.74
C LYS A 204 10.24 -60.33 21.21
N GLU A 205 9.48 -59.68 22.07
CA GLU A 205 9.35 -60.05 23.49
C GLU A 205 8.84 -61.49 23.64
N LEU A 206 7.80 -61.87 22.90
CA LEU A 206 7.30 -63.25 22.84
C LEU A 206 8.38 -64.20 22.33
N LYS A 207 9.11 -63.86 21.27
CA LYS A 207 10.18 -64.71 20.73
C LYS A 207 11.30 -64.93 21.75
N GLU A 208 11.69 -63.88 22.48
CA GLU A 208 12.71 -63.95 23.54
C GLU A 208 12.21 -64.76 24.75
N VAL A 209 10.96 -64.55 25.18
CA VAL A 209 10.31 -65.32 26.27
C VAL A 209 10.10 -66.79 25.90
N VAL A 210 9.85 -67.11 24.62
CA VAL A 210 9.72 -68.49 24.12
C VAL A 210 11.07 -69.22 24.07
N HIS A 211 12.21 -68.51 24.02
CA HIS A 211 13.55 -69.13 24.00
C HIS A 211 14.05 -69.57 25.39
N GLY A 212 13.40 -69.13 26.48
CA GLY A 212 13.51 -69.75 27.79
C GLY A 212 12.30 -70.65 28.02
N ALA A 213 12.49 -71.97 28.10
CA ALA A 213 11.44 -72.99 28.12
C ALA A 213 10.40 -72.83 29.26
N TRP A 214 9.45 -71.91 29.11
CA TRP A 214 8.40 -71.64 30.10
C TRP A 214 6.99 -72.02 29.63
N LEU A 215 6.76 -72.22 28.32
CA LEU A 215 5.45 -72.64 27.81
C LEU A 215 5.25 -74.16 28.02
N PRO A 216 4.25 -74.58 28.81
CA PRO A 216 3.92 -76.00 28.95
C PRO A 216 3.60 -76.63 27.59
N PRO A 217 3.97 -77.90 27.33
CA PRO A 217 3.75 -78.57 26.03
C PRO A 217 2.31 -78.49 25.53
N TRP A 218 1.32 -78.55 26.43
CA TRP A 218 -0.09 -78.41 26.06
C TRP A 218 -0.42 -77.01 25.50
N LEU A 219 0.14 -75.94 26.07
CA LEU A 219 -0.10 -74.56 25.63
C LEU A 219 0.63 -74.24 24.32
N ALA A 220 1.83 -74.79 24.12
CA ALA A 220 2.55 -74.68 22.85
C ALA A 220 1.76 -75.30 21.68
N VAL A 221 1.17 -76.48 21.88
CA VAL A 221 0.31 -77.15 20.89
C VAL A 221 -0.94 -76.30 20.59
N HIS A 222 -1.58 -75.73 21.61
CA HIS A 222 -2.72 -74.82 21.41
C HIS A 222 -2.34 -73.53 20.68
N LEU A 223 -1.18 -72.93 20.96
CA LEU A 223 -0.70 -71.74 20.26
C LEU A 223 -0.41 -72.02 18.78
N ILE A 224 0.20 -73.15 18.47
CA ILE A 224 0.44 -73.58 17.07
C ILE A 224 -0.89 -73.77 16.34
N HIS A 225 -1.88 -74.38 16.99
CA HIS A 225 -3.21 -74.57 16.42
C HIS A 225 -3.96 -73.24 16.21
N CYS A 226 -3.90 -72.32 17.17
CA CYS A 226 -4.44 -70.97 17.02
C CYS A 226 -3.73 -70.19 15.92
N GLN A 227 -2.40 -70.29 15.82
CA GLN A 227 -1.63 -69.66 14.75
C GLN A 227 -2.07 -70.19 13.38
N SER A 228 -2.22 -71.52 13.22
CA SER A 228 -2.67 -72.08 11.95
C SER A 228 -4.08 -71.65 11.59
N LEU A 229 -5.00 -71.55 12.57
CA LEU A 229 -6.38 -71.08 12.36
C LEU A 229 -6.43 -69.60 11.96
N VAL A 230 -5.61 -68.76 12.59
CA VAL A 230 -5.53 -67.33 12.24
C VAL A 230 -4.89 -67.16 10.86
N GLU A 231 -3.86 -67.94 10.55
CA GLU A 231 -3.19 -67.90 9.25
C GLU A 231 -4.10 -68.39 8.11
N THR A 232 -4.85 -69.48 8.32
CA THR A 232 -5.85 -69.93 7.34
C THR A 232 -6.94 -68.90 7.14
N HIS A 233 -7.52 -68.36 8.21
CA HIS A 233 -8.59 -67.36 8.11
C HIS A 233 -8.10 -66.03 7.50
N TRP A 234 -6.86 -65.61 7.81
CA TRP A 234 -6.22 -64.47 7.17
C TRP A 234 -6.03 -64.70 5.67
N ASN A 235 -5.55 -65.88 5.27
CA ASN A 235 -5.34 -66.19 3.85
C ASN A 235 -6.65 -66.36 3.08
N GLU A 236 -7.70 -66.91 3.70
CA GLU A 236 -9.01 -67.11 3.08
C GLU A 236 -9.82 -65.82 2.95
N HIS A 237 -9.78 -64.94 3.96
CA HIS A 237 -10.66 -63.77 4.01
C HIS A 237 -9.95 -62.43 4.15
N GLY A 238 -8.90 -62.36 4.97
CA GLY A 238 -8.19 -61.12 5.25
C GLY A 238 -7.38 -60.59 4.06
N LYS A 239 -6.51 -61.43 3.51
CA LYS A 239 -5.63 -61.09 2.39
C LYS A 239 -6.41 -60.71 1.12
N PRO A 240 -7.45 -61.46 0.69
CA PRO A 240 -8.26 -61.05 -0.46
C PRO A 240 -8.96 -59.71 -0.26
N ALA A 241 -9.46 -59.43 0.95
CA ALA A 241 -10.13 -58.15 1.24
C ALA A 241 -9.16 -56.96 1.16
N VAL A 242 -7.93 -57.12 1.67
CA VAL A 242 -6.87 -56.11 1.57
C VAL A 242 -6.45 -55.90 0.11
N ASP A 243 -6.24 -56.98 -0.64
CA ASP A 243 -5.84 -56.91 -2.06
C ASP A 243 -6.92 -56.21 -2.90
N ILE A 244 -8.21 -56.49 -2.65
CA ILE A 244 -9.34 -55.79 -3.29
C ILE A 244 -9.33 -54.29 -2.94
N ALA A 245 -9.05 -53.92 -1.69
CA ALA A 245 -9.00 -52.53 -1.28
C ALA A 245 -7.84 -51.78 -1.96
N VAL A 246 -6.65 -52.40 -2.04
CA VAL A 246 -5.49 -51.85 -2.75
C VAL A 246 -5.79 -51.69 -4.23
N GLN A 247 -6.40 -52.69 -4.87
CA GLN A 247 -6.78 -52.64 -6.28
C GLN A 247 -7.77 -51.48 -6.54
N LYS A 248 -8.83 -51.35 -5.73
CA LYS A 248 -9.79 -50.24 -5.86
C LYS A 248 -9.13 -48.87 -5.67
N ALA A 249 -8.16 -48.75 -4.77
CA ALA A 249 -7.42 -47.51 -4.57
C ALA A 249 -6.58 -47.15 -5.83
N LEU A 250 -5.92 -48.14 -6.43
CA LEU A 250 -5.15 -47.94 -7.67
C LEU A 250 -6.06 -47.59 -8.86
N GLU A 251 -7.21 -48.25 -8.99
CA GLU A 251 -8.21 -47.93 -10.02
C GLU A 251 -8.73 -46.49 -9.89
N LYS A 252 -9.03 -46.04 -8.66
CA LYS A 252 -9.49 -44.67 -8.40
C LYS A 252 -8.41 -43.62 -8.67
N LYS A 253 -7.15 -43.93 -8.37
CA LYS A 253 -6.01 -43.08 -8.76
C LYS A 253 -5.91 -42.95 -10.29
N ALA A 254 -5.97 -44.06 -11.02
CA ALA A 254 -5.92 -44.05 -12.47
C ALA A 254 -7.11 -43.29 -13.10
N GLN A 255 -8.30 -43.39 -12.52
CA GLN A 255 -9.47 -42.60 -12.94
C GLN A 255 -9.25 -41.09 -12.73
N ALA A 256 -8.66 -40.68 -11.60
CA ALA A 256 -8.35 -39.28 -11.33
C ALA A 256 -7.29 -38.73 -12.30
N GLU A 257 -6.28 -39.54 -12.64
CA GLU A 257 -5.24 -39.18 -13.62
C GLU A 257 -5.83 -38.97 -15.03
N LYS A 258 -6.64 -39.92 -15.52
CA LYS A 258 -7.35 -39.79 -16.80
C LYS A 258 -8.32 -38.59 -16.85
N TRP A 259 -8.95 -38.24 -15.73
CA TRP A 259 -9.81 -37.06 -15.66
C TRP A 259 -9.02 -35.75 -15.76
N ALA A 260 -7.83 -35.70 -15.15
CA ALA A 260 -7.00 -34.50 -15.13
C ALA A 260 -6.24 -34.27 -16.45
N GLU A 261 -5.84 -35.34 -17.14
CA GLU A 261 -5.09 -35.34 -18.40
C GLU A 261 -5.65 -34.35 -19.46
N PRO A 262 -6.93 -34.39 -19.86
CA PRO A 262 -7.46 -33.48 -20.89
C PRO A 262 -7.45 -32.01 -20.46
N HIS A 263 -7.60 -31.73 -19.16
CA HIS A 263 -7.57 -30.36 -18.63
C HIS A 263 -6.14 -29.80 -18.60
N VAL A 264 -5.16 -30.63 -18.23
CA VAL A 264 -3.74 -30.28 -18.26
C VAL A 264 -3.27 -30.09 -19.70
N GLU A 265 -3.66 -30.97 -20.61
CA GLU A 265 -3.34 -30.83 -22.03
C GLU A 265 -4.00 -29.60 -22.66
N THR A 266 -5.26 -29.31 -22.34
CA THR A 266 -5.96 -28.11 -22.81
C THR A 266 -5.25 -26.85 -22.33
N PHE A 267 -4.82 -26.82 -21.07
CA PHE A 267 -4.06 -25.70 -20.54
C PHE A 267 -2.71 -25.54 -21.25
N LYS A 268 -1.97 -26.64 -21.43
CA LYS A 268 -0.65 -26.66 -22.08
C LYS A 268 -0.72 -26.23 -23.55
N THR A 269 -1.73 -26.69 -24.29
CA THR A 269 -1.82 -26.53 -25.75
C THR A 269 -2.60 -25.31 -26.20
N LYS A 270 -3.68 -24.92 -25.50
CA LYS A 270 -4.54 -23.78 -25.93
C LYS A 270 -4.25 -22.50 -25.15
N TRP A 271 -4.12 -22.61 -23.83
CA TRP A 271 -4.07 -21.41 -22.98
C TRP A 271 -2.68 -20.79 -22.93
N ILE A 272 -1.62 -21.59 -22.75
CA ILE A 272 -0.25 -21.08 -22.70
C ILE A 272 0.14 -20.33 -23.99
N PRO A 273 -0.12 -20.85 -25.21
CA PRO A 273 0.22 -20.14 -26.44
C PRO A 273 -0.64 -18.90 -26.66
N ALA A 274 -1.96 -18.97 -26.39
CA ALA A 274 -2.85 -17.80 -26.54
C ALA A 274 -2.42 -16.63 -25.63
N ILE A 275 -2.04 -16.92 -24.38
CA ILE A 275 -1.51 -15.91 -23.46
C ILE A 275 -0.21 -15.32 -24.01
N LYS A 276 0.67 -16.16 -24.56
CA LYS A 276 1.95 -15.71 -25.13
C LYS A 276 1.75 -14.81 -26.35
N GLU A 277 0.83 -15.17 -27.25
CA GLU A 277 0.49 -14.36 -28.43
C GLU A 277 -0.13 -13.03 -28.04
N GLN A 278 -1.11 -13.04 -27.12
CA GLN A 278 -1.72 -11.81 -26.61
C GLN A 278 -0.68 -10.89 -25.94
N TRP A 279 0.30 -11.46 -25.23
CA TRP A 279 1.37 -10.69 -24.61
C TRP A 279 2.32 -10.05 -25.63
N VAL A 280 2.59 -10.71 -26.76
CA VAL A 280 3.38 -10.15 -27.86
C VAL A 280 2.62 -8.99 -28.53
N VAL A 281 1.33 -9.13 -28.80
CA VAL A 281 0.49 -8.07 -29.39
C VAL A 281 0.39 -6.84 -28.47
N VAL A 282 0.22 -7.07 -27.16
CA VAL A 282 0.23 -5.97 -26.18
C VAL A 282 1.60 -5.31 -26.14
N LYS A 283 2.70 -6.06 -26.21
CA LYS A 283 4.04 -5.49 -26.24
C LYS A 283 4.27 -4.64 -27.51
N GLU A 284 3.91 -5.15 -28.68
CA GLU A 284 4.08 -4.45 -29.96
C GLU A 284 3.21 -3.19 -30.07
N SER A 285 2.00 -3.19 -29.51
CA SER A 285 1.13 -2.01 -29.50
C SER A 285 1.57 -0.97 -28.48
N VAL A 286 2.00 -1.38 -27.28
CA VAL A 286 2.32 -0.47 -26.17
C VAL A 286 3.74 0.11 -26.29
N GLU A 287 4.71 -0.65 -26.78
CA GLU A 287 6.11 -0.22 -26.91
C GLU A 287 6.32 1.10 -27.69
N PRO A 288 5.70 1.32 -28.88
CA PRO A 288 5.85 2.58 -29.60
C PRO A 288 5.18 3.76 -28.88
N HIS A 289 4.05 3.52 -28.21
CA HIS A 289 3.37 4.57 -27.44
C HIS A 289 4.17 4.98 -26.21
N VAL A 290 4.77 4.03 -25.49
CA VAL A 290 5.65 4.31 -24.35
C VAL A 290 6.91 5.05 -24.81
N LYS A 291 7.54 4.63 -25.91
CA LYS A 291 8.69 5.34 -26.48
C LYS A 291 8.33 6.76 -26.91
N SER A 292 7.22 6.95 -27.63
CA SER A 292 6.76 8.28 -28.06
C SER A 292 6.38 9.19 -26.88
N LEU A 293 5.72 8.65 -25.84
CA LEU A 293 5.41 9.41 -24.63
C LEU A 293 6.69 9.80 -23.90
N SER A 294 7.67 8.88 -23.81
CA SER A 294 8.96 9.15 -23.19
C SER A 294 9.73 10.24 -23.93
N THR A 295 9.81 10.20 -25.26
CA THR A 295 10.52 11.24 -26.04
C THR A 295 9.84 12.58 -25.90
N LYS A 296 8.50 12.65 -26.06
CA LYS A 296 7.74 13.88 -25.89
C LYS A 296 7.86 14.46 -24.48
N THR A 297 7.89 13.62 -23.46
CA THR A 297 8.04 14.07 -22.07
C THR A 297 9.44 14.65 -21.82
N VAL A 298 10.48 14.03 -22.39
CA VAL A 298 11.86 14.55 -22.31
C VAL A 298 11.99 15.89 -23.07
N GLU A 299 11.40 16.00 -24.27
CA GLU A 299 11.40 17.25 -25.04
C GLU A 299 10.64 18.38 -24.33
N VAL A 300 9.45 18.10 -23.80
CA VAL A 300 8.66 19.06 -23.02
C VAL A 300 9.41 19.46 -21.75
N TYR A 301 10.11 18.52 -21.10
CA TYR A 301 10.91 18.79 -19.91
C TYR A 301 12.12 19.68 -20.23
N GLU A 302 12.87 19.42 -21.30
CA GLU A 302 14.01 20.26 -21.70
C GLU A 302 13.54 21.65 -22.19
N MET A 303 12.42 21.75 -22.90
CA MET A 303 11.80 23.04 -23.25
C MET A 303 11.32 23.81 -22.02
N SER A 304 10.71 23.13 -21.06
CA SER A 304 10.31 23.69 -19.77
C SER A 304 11.53 24.23 -19.03
N LYS A 305 12.59 23.43 -18.91
CA LYS A 305 13.82 23.80 -18.22
C LYS A 305 14.52 24.99 -18.88
N SER A 306 14.63 25.03 -20.21
CA SER A 306 15.23 26.16 -20.92
C SER A 306 14.40 27.44 -20.82
N THR A 307 13.07 27.31 -20.81
CA THR A 307 12.15 28.45 -20.65
C THR A 307 12.14 28.98 -19.21
N LEU A 308 12.17 28.09 -18.20
CA LEU A 308 12.17 28.48 -16.80
C LEU A 308 13.53 28.97 -16.30
N ALA A 309 14.65 28.52 -16.88
CA ALA A 309 15.99 28.91 -16.47
C ALA A 309 16.18 30.44 -16.29
N PRO A 310 15.82 31.32 -17.25
CA PRO A 310 15.97 32.77 -17.06
C PRO A 310 15.05 33.35 -15.99
N HIS A 311 13.87 32.76 -15.77
CA HIS A 311 12.94 33.20 -14.72
C HIS A 311 13.38 32.76 -13.32
N VAL A 312 13.94 31.56 -13.21
CA VAL A 312 14.54 31.05 -11.96
C VAL A 312 15.79 31.88 -11.62
N LEU A 313 16.63 32.22 -12.59
CA LEU A 313 17.78 33.10 -12.36
C LEU A 313 17.36 34.50 -11.92
N LYS A 314 16.34 35.11 -12.55
CA LYS A 314 15.79 36.40 -12.10
C LYS A 314 15.17 36.33 -10.71
N ALA A 315 14.40 35.27 -10.41
CA ALA A 315 13.83 35.07 -9.08
C ALA A 315 14.95 34.86 -8.04
N GLN A 316 16.00 34.14 -8.39
CA GLN A 316 17.16 33.94 -7.54
C GLN A 316 17.89 35.27 -7.32
N GLU A 317 18.13 36.10 -8.33
CA GLU A 317 18.72 37.44 -8.18
C GLU A 317 17.88 38.35 -7.29
N VAL A 318 16.54 38.26 -7.35
CA VAL A 318 15.65 39.05 -6.48
C VAL A 318 15.65 38.53 -5.04
N VAL A 319 15.74 37.21 -4.84
CA VAL A 319 15.69 36.57 -3.52
C VAL A 319 17.05 36.56 -2.83
N ASP A 320 18.16 36.53 -3.58
CA ASP A 320 19.52 36.42 -3.02
C ASP A 320 19.83 37.54 -2.02
N PRO A 321 19.53 38.83 -2.27
CA PRO A 321 19.74 39.90 -1.30
C PRO A 321 19.03 39.66 0.03
N TYR A 322 17.77 39.22 -0.01
CA TYR A 322 16.99 38.89 1.19
C TYR A 322 17.55 37.66 1.91
N PHE A 323 18.04 36.66 1.17
CA PHE A 323 18.65 35.48 1.75
C PHE A 323 20.01 35.79 2.37
N GLN A 324 20.82 36.66 1.75
CA GLN A 324 22.08 37.13 2.32
C GLN A 324 21.85 37.97 3.57
N GLU A 325 20.80 38.79 3.60
CA GLU A 325 20.42 39.57 4.77
C GLU A 325 19.92 38.68 5.91
N ALA A 326 19.00 37.76 5.63
CA ALA A 326 18.56 36.74 6.59
C ALA A 326 19.73 35.87 7.08
N LYS A 327 20.71 35.56 6.21
CA LYS A 327 21.94 34.86 6.58
C LYS A 327 22.81 35.72 7.51
N LYS A 328 22.97 37.02 7.28
CA LYS A 328 23.70 37.91 8.21
C LYS A 328 23.07 37.92 9.60
N PHE A 329 21.74 37.94 9.68
CA PHE A 329 21.03 37.90 10.97
C PHE A 329 21.04 36.54 11.63
N SER A 330 20.85 35.45 10.88
CA SER A 330 20.73 34.10 11.43
C SER A 330 22.08 33.44 11.72
N LYS A 331 23.13 33.74 10.94
CA LYS A 331 24.45 33.12 11.09
C LYS A 331 25.04 33.20 12.50
N PRO A 332 25.03 34.34 13.23
CA PRO A 332 25.54 34.36 14.60
C PRO A 332 24.75 33.43 15.55
N TYR A 333 23.43 33.32 15.39
CA TYR A 333 22.62 32.41 16.20
C TYR A 333 22.82 30.95 15.82
N VAL A 334 22.93 30.63 14.53
CA VAL A 334 23.24 29.28 14.03
C VAL A 334 24.63 28.86 14.49
N ASP A 335 25.61 29.77 14.42
CA ASP A 335 26.97 29.54 14.90
C ASP A 335 26.96 29.35 16.42
N GLN A 336 26.18 30.14 17.18
CA GLN A 336 26.06 29.97 18.64
C GLN A 336 25.42 28.63 19.02
N VAL A 337 24.33 28.24 18.36
CA VAL A 337 23.70 26.92 18.53
C VAL A 337 24.65 25.81 18.15
N ALA A 338 25.38 25.94 17.03
CA ALA A 338 26.38 24.96 16.62
C ALA A 338 27.52 24.87 17.65
N THR A 339 27.99 25.99 18.19
CA THR A 339 29.09 26.03 19.17
C THR A 339 28.67 25.39 20.50
N VAL A 340 27.45 25.67 20.97
CA VAL A 340 26.87 25.07 22.18
C VAL A 340 26.58 23.58 21.96
N ALA A 341 26.05 23.19 20.81
CA ALA A 341 25.71 21.80 20.52
C ALA A 341 26.93 20.93 20.20
N LYS A 342 28.02 21.48 19.67
CA LYS A 342 29.24 20.76 19.27
C LYS A 342 29.78 19.79 20.33
N PRO A 343 30.05 20.21 21.59
CA PRO A 343 30.54 19.28 22.61
C PRO A 343 29.53 18.17 22.95
N HIS A 344 28.23 18.45 22.90
CA HIS A 344 27.20 17.44 23.16
C HIS A 344 27.08 16.43 22.02
N VAL A 345 27.12 16.90 20.77
CA VAL A 345 27.11 16.04 19.57
C VAL A 345 28.38 15.18 19.52
N ASP A 346 29.54 15.75 19.84
CA ASP A 346 30.81 15.02 19.89
C ASP A 346 30.80 13.97 21.01
N LYS A 347 30.26 14.30 22.20
CA LYS A 347 30.07 13.34 23.29
C LYS A 347 29.13 12.20 22.90
N VAL A 348 27.99 12.52 22.28
CA VAL A 348 27.04 11.52 21.75
C VAL A 348 27.72 10.64 20.70
N ARG A 349 28.50 11.21 19.78
CA ARG A 349 29.25 10.46 18.76
C ARG A 349 30.29 9.52 19.38
N VAL A 350 31.01 9.96 20.41
CA VAL A 350 31.99 9.11 21.13
C VAL A 350 31.28 7.97 21.87
N VAL A 351 30.15 8.24 22.53
CA VAL A 351 29.36 7.22 23.22
C VAL A 351 28.73 6.22 22.24
N LEU A 352 28.25 6.68 21.08
CA LEU A 352 27.64 5.80 20.07
C LEU A 352 28.67 5.00 19.25
N LYS A 353 29.92 5.48 19.09
CA LYS A 353 30.98 4.78 18.34
C LYS A 353 31.05 3.25 18.58
N PRO A 354 31.11 2.74 19.83
CA PRO A 354 31.13 1.29 20.07
C PRO A 354 29.85 0.58 19.63
N TYR A 355 28.68 1.21 19.77
CA TYR A 355 27.40 0.64 19.33
C TYR A 355 27.28 0.63 17.81
N THR A 356 27.72 1.71 17.13
CA THR A 356 27.79 1.76 15.67
C THR A 356 28.72 0.68 15.12
N LYS A 357 29.89 0.47 15.74
CA LYS A 357 30.80 -0.64 15.36
C LYS A 357 30.14 -2.01 15.54
N LYS A 358 29.45 -2.25 16.67
CA LYS A 358 28.70 -3.49 16.90
C LYS A 358 27.57 -3.69 15.89
N ALA A 359 26.84 -2.63 15.54
CA ALA A 359 25.77 -2.67 14.56
C ALA A 359 26.29 -2.98 13.14
N VAL A 360 27.40 -2.34 12.73
CA VAL A 360 28.07 -2.63 11.45
C VAL A 360 28.54 -4.08 11.40
N HIS A 361 29.15 -4.59 12.48
CA HIS A 361 29.59 -6.00 12.54
C HIS A 361 28.41 -6.99 12.48
N ALA A 362 27.32 -6.69 13.18
CA ALA A 362 26.11 -7.49 13.13
C ALA A 362 25.48 -7.47 11.73
N TYR A 363 25.45 -6.31 11.08
CA TYR A 363 24.95 -6.15 9.72
C TYR A 363 25.83 -6.89 8.70
N GLU A 364 27.14 -6.86 8.85
CA GLU A 364 28.06 -7.61 7.98
C GLU A 364 27.87 -9.12 8.12
N LYS A 365 27.72 -9.62 9.35
CA LYS A 365 27.36 -11.03 9.61
C LYS A 365 26.02 -11.38 8.98
N PHE A 366 25.01 -10.52 9.15
CA PHE A 366 23.70 -10.71 8.55
C PHE A 366 23.76 -10.77 7.03
N LEU A 367 24.50 -9.85 6.37
CA LEU A 367 24.67 -9.85 4.92
C LEU A 367 25.38 -11.12 4.43
N LYS A 368 26.41 -11.59 5.13
CA LYS A 368 27.08 -12.86 4.81
C LYS A 368 26.14 -14.06 4.91
N SER A 369 25.36 -14.13 5.98
CA SER A 369 24.35 -15.18 6.17
C SER A 369 23.24 -15.09 5.12
N ALA A 370 22.73 -13.89 4.82
CA ALA A 370 21.71 -13.66 3.81
C ALA A 370 22.21 -14.04 2.41
N SER A 371 23.44 -13.67 2.04
CA SER A 371 24.06 -14.09 0.77
C SER A 371 24.19 -15.61 0.68
N THR A 372 24.62 -16.27 1.75
CA THR A 372 24.72 -17.75 1.78
C THR A 372 23.35 -18.41 1.62
N TYR A 373 22.34 -17.91 2.33
CA TYR A 373 20.96 -18.42 2.23
C TYR A 373 20.36 -18.14 0.85
N HIS A 374 20.59 -16.96 0.28
CA HIS A 374 20.16 -16.61 -1.08
C HIS A 374 20.69 -17.61 -2.09
N HIS A 375 21.99 -17.95 -2.03
CA HIS A 375 22.59 -18.97 -2.89
C HIS A 375 21.98 -20.36 -2.69
N GLN A 376 21.68 -20.76 -1.45
CA GLN A 376 21.01 -22.04 -1.16
C GLN A 376 19.59 -22.08 -1.73
N VAL A 377 18.81 -21.02 -1.54
CA VAL A 377 17.46 -20.89 -2.08
C VAL A 377 17.50 -20.85 -3.60
N GLN A 378 18.44 -20.13 -4.19
CA GLN A 378 18.64 -20.09 -5.64
C GLN A 378 18.91 -21.49 -6.20
N ALA A 379 19.76 -22.29 -5.54
CA ALA A 379 20.00 -23.67 -5.92
C ALA A 379 18.76 -24.56 -5.80
N LYS A 380 17.96 -24.40 -4.73
CA LYS A 380 16.70 -25.16 -4.53
C LYS A 380 15.61 -24.76 -5.51
N VAL A 381 15.43 -23.47 -5.77
CA VAL A 381 14.48 -22.94 -6.76
C VAL A 381 14.86 -23.43 -8.15
N LYS A 382 16.13 -23.41 -8.50
CA LYS A 382 16.64 -23.97 -9.77
C LYS A 382 16.35 -25.45 -9.92
N ASP A 383 16.60 -26.24 -8.88
CA ASP A 383 16.31 -27.67 -8.87
C ASP A 383 14.79 -27.93 -9.01
N LEU A 384 13.96 -27.18 -8.28
CA LEU A 384 12.50 -27.27 -8.38
C LEU A 384 11.98 -26.87 -9.77
N LEU A 385 12.49 -25.78 -10.35
CA LEU A 385 12.10 -25.31 -11.68
C LEU A 385 12.50 -26.32 -12.76
N LYS A 386 13.65 -27.00 -12.63
CA LYS A 386 14.10 -28.02 -13.57
C LYS A 386 13.36 -29.36 -13.48
N ARG A 387 12.80 -29.70 -12.32
CA ARG A 387 12.10 -30.97 -12.09
C ARG A 387 10.73 -31.07 -12.77
N HIS A 388 10.06 -29.95 -13.03
CA HIS A 388 8.77 -29.97 -13.74
C HIS A 388 8.92 -29.50 -15.18
N GLU A 389 8.36 -30.25 -16.12
CA GLU A 389 8.45 -29.94 -17.56
C GLU A 389 7.91 -28.55 -17.93
N LEU A 390 6.89 -28.07 -17.20
CA LEU A 390 6.26 -26.76 -17.41
C LEU A 390 7.13 -25.59 -16.92
N THR A 391 7.83 -25.77 -15.79
CA THR A 391 8.67 -24.71 -15.20
C THR A 391 10.11 -24.75 -15.70
N ARG A 392 10.49 -25.79 -16.44
CA ARG A 392 11.84 -25.96 -16.99
C ARG A 392 12.23 -24.83 -17.93
N ALA A 393 11.29 -24.32 -18.74
CA ALA A 393 11.49 -23.15 -19.61
C ALA A 393 11.64 -21.84 -18.82
N LEU A 394 11.18 -21.80 -17.57
CA LEU A 394 11.26 -20.66 -16.66
C LEU A 394 12.50 -20.68 -15.76
N ALA A 395 13.35 -21.73 -15.84
CA ALA A 395 14.62 -21.82 -15.11
C ALA A 395 15.72 -20.92 -15.71
N THR A 396 15.41 -19.64 -15.92
CA THR A 396 16.37 -18.62 -16.35
C THR A 396 17.14 -18.09 -15.15
N LYS A 397 18.43 -17.74 -15.35
CA LYS A 397 19.30 -17.23 -14.26
C LYS A 397 18.71 -16.01 -13.55
N GLU A 398 17.97 -15.17 -14.28
CA GLU A 398 17.30 -13.99 -13.75
C GLU A 398 16.12 -14.35 -12.85
N LEU A 399 15.24 -15.26 -13.28
CA LEU A 399 14.09 -15.69 -12.47
C LEU A 399 14.54 -16.44 -11.21
N GLU A 400 15.56 -17.30 -11.33
CA GLU A 400 16.20 -17.98 -10.18
C GLU A 400 16.66 -16.96 -9.13
N TRP A 401 17.32 -15.89 -9.57
CA TRP A 401 17.83 -14.84 -8.71
C TRP A 401 16.71 -14.01 -8.07
N PHE A 402 15.71 -13.58 -8.85
CA PHE A 402 14.58 -12.80 -8.35
C PHE A 402 13.71 -13.61 -7.37
N ALA A 403 13.45 -14.89 -7.64
CA ALA A 403 12.67 -15.75 -6.76
C ALA A 403 13.39 -15.98 -5.42
N ALA A 404 14.71 -16.21 -5.45
CA ALA A 404 15.51 -16.33 -4.23
C ALA A 404 15.54 -15.02 -3.44
N SER A 405 15.66 -13.87 -4.11
CA SER A 405 15.61 -12.54 -3.48
C SER A 405 14.24 -12.26 -2.85
N ALA A 406 13.15 -12.61 -3.53
CA ALA A 406 11.79 -12.44 -3.02
C ALA A 406 11.54 -13.27 -1.75
N LEU A 407 11.95 -14.54 -1.75
CA LEU A 407 11.85 -15.42 -0.58
C LEU A 407 12.66 -14.91 0.62
N LEU A 408 13.78 -14.22 0.38
CA LEU A 408 14.60 -13.62 1.43
C LEU A 408 14.02 -12.29 1.94
N ALA A 409 13.40 -11.50 1.06
CA ALA A 409 12.81 -10.21 1.41
C ALA A 409 11.48 -10.35 2.19
N LEU A 410 10.69 -11.39 1.92
CA LEU A 410 9.37 -11.60 2.55
C LEU A 410 9.39 -11.58 4.09
N PRO A 411 10.29 -12.32 4.78
CA PRO A 411 10.43 -12.25 6.23
C PRO A 411 10.81 -10.86 6.74
N ILE A 412 11.69 -10.15 6.02
CA ILE A 412 12.15 -8.80 6.39
C ILE A 412 10.98 -7.81 6.31
N ILE A 413 10.19 -7.88 5.23
CA ILE A 413 9.00 -7.04 5.04
C ILE A 413 7.94 -7.35 6.10
N PHE A 414 7.77 -8.64 6.46
CA PHE A 414 6.83 -9.06 7.49
C PHE A 414 7.24 -8.54 8.88
N LEU A 415 8.51 -8.69 9.24
CA LEU A 415 9.07 -8.13 10.47
C LEU A 415 8.95 -6.60 10.50
N PHE A 416 9.30 -5.92 9.40
CA PHE A 416 9.15 -4.48 9.26
C PHE A 416 7.69 -4.04 9.44
N ARG A 417 6.73 -4.79 8.91
CA ARG A 417 5.29 -4.55 9.12
C ARG A 417 4.88 -4.73 10.57
N ILE A 418 5.37 -5.77 11.26
CA ILE A 418 5.10 -5.98 12.69
C ILE A 418 5.67 -4.83 13.51
N PHE A 419 6.95 -4.48 13.30
CA PHE A 419 7.59 -3.36 13.98
C PHE A 419 6.89 -2.04 13.69
N SER A 420 6.53 -1.77 12.43
CA SER A 420 5.75 -0.59 12.07
C SER A 420 4.38 -0.60 12.75
N SER A 421 3.72 -1.74 12.93
CA SER A 421 2.43 -1.80 13.63
C SER A 421 2.53 -1.58 15.13
N LEU A 422 3.67 -1.91 15.74
CA LEU A 422 3.95 -1.74 17.17
C LEU A 422 4.40 -0.31 17.50
N PHE A 423 5.19 0.32 16.61
CA PHE A 423 5.77 1.65 16.83
C PHE A 423 5.02 2.77 16.11
N CYS A 424 4.29 2.49 15.02
CA CYS A 424 3.43 3.47 14.37
C CYS A 424 2.00 3.30 14.89
N THR A 425 1.56 4.24 15.73
CA THR A 425 0.17 4.36 16.17
C THR A 425 -0.75 4.45 14.95
N LYS A 426 -1.63 3.46 14.76
CA LYS A 426 -2.64 3.48 13.70
C LYS A 426 -3.48 4.77 13.80
N SER A 427 -3.46 5.61 12.78
CA SER A 427 -4.45 6.67 12.66
C SER A 427 -5.83 6.04 12.49
N LYS A 428 -6.77 6.41 13.37
CA LYS A 428 -8.17 5.94 13.28
C LYS A 428 -8.72 6.40 11.93
N LYS A 429 -9.16 5.45 11.08
CA LYS A 429 -9.96 5.79 9.90
C LYS A 429 -11.26 6.44 10.39
N PRO A 430 -11.65 7.62 9.90
CA PRO A 430 -12.93 8.21 10.26
C PRO A 430 -14.06 7.27 9.78
N VAL A 431 -14.96 6.94 10.70
CA VAL A 431 -16.21 6.24 10.40
C VAL A 431 -16.97 7.11 9.39
N ARG A 432 -17.24 6.56 8.20
CA ARG A 432 -18.08 7.22 7.20
C ARG A 432 -19.49 7.34 7.80
N SER A 433 -19.81 8.52 8.30
CA SER A 433 -21.16 8.89 8.69
C SER A 433 -21.99 9.04 7.41
N THR A 434 -22.92 8.11 7.20
CA THR A 434 -23.98 8.19 6.21
C THR A 434 -25.02 9.19 6.70
N ASN A 435 -24.83 10.48 6.41
CA ASN A 435 -25.84 11.49 6.70
C ASN A 435 -26.92 11.45 5.61
N HIS A 436 -28.00 10.73 5.89
CA HIS A 436 -29.28 10.93 5.21
C HIS A 436 -29.81 12.34 5.52
N THR A 437 -30.01 13.13 4.48
CA THR A 437 -30.61 14.47 4.53
C THR A 437 -32.04 14.37 5.08
N ARG A 438 -32.23 14.75 6.34
CA ARG A 438 -33.52 14.89 7.00
C ARG A 438 -34.35 15.96 6.29
N ARG A 439 -35.25 15.54 5.40
CA ARG A 439 -36.30 16.40 4.81
C ARG A 439 -37.17 16.96 5.94
N LYS A 440 -37.31 18.28 5.98
CA LYS A 440 -38.26 18.98 6.88
C LYS A 440 -39.70 18.60 6.50
N PRO A 441 -40.56 18.19 7.45
CA PRO A 441 -41.99 18.07 7.17
C PRO A 441 -42.62 19.47 7.06
N LYS A 442 -43.36 19.66 5.97
CA LYS A 442 -44.16 20.84 5.65
C LYS A 442 -45.31 20.92 6.66
N ARG A 443 -45.45 22.03 7.38
CA ARG A 443 -46.60 22.28 8.26
C ARG A 443 -47.88 22.34 7.40
N VAL A 444 -48.81 21.44 7.65
CA VAL A 444 -50.20 21.52 7.19
C VAL A 444 -50.93 22.44 8.17
N HIS A 445 -51.63 23.44 7.64
CA HIS A 445 -52.54 24.30 8.38
C HIS A 445 -53.93 23.64 8.36
N PRO A 446 -54.68 23.58 9.49
CA PRO A 446 -56.04 23.08 9.49
C PRO A 446 -57.05 24.17 9.10
N ASP A 447 -58.04 23.74 8.31
CA ASP A 447 -59.42 24.22 8.12
C ASP A 447 -59.70 25.70 7.84
N LYS A 448 -60.11 25.97 6.59
CA LYS A 448 -61.45 26.47 6.25
C LYS A 448 -61.77 26.24 4.78
#